data_AF-A0A9E0YBY1-F1
#
_entry.id   AF-A0A9E0YBY1-F1
#
_cell.length_a   1.000
_cell.length_b   1.000
_cell.length_c   1.000
_cell.angle_alpha   90.00
_cell.angle_beta   90.00
_cell.angle_gamma   90.00
#
_symmetry.space_group_name_H-M   'P 1'
#
loop_
_entity.id
_entity.type
_entity.pdbx_description
1 polymer ?
#
loop_
_entity_poly.entity_id
_entity_poly.type
_entity_poly.pdbx_seq_one_letter_code
_entity_poly.pdbx_strand_id
1 'polypeptide(L)'
;MEKTHLAGLTIDELAAFVEGIGEPKYRAKQIFKGLHERRLQSFDAMTDLPKALREKLGETAAAATLRVEARYVSTDGTRRYLMKTHDDLPVETVFIPTEDRDTICFSSQSGCPLKCDFCLTARLGLLRNLTAGELVEQIVVVLNDVYGAGRETPHGTNLVGMGAGEPFLNFENLIRALGIMAEEEGLHIVPNRVTISTAGIVPKIYEFAKLEKRPHLAISLSAPDDALRDKLMPINRRWNLDELFAAAKEFEKSLRRGERFTFEYVLLGGVNDSDGHARKLANLLNRHGLQRVKINLIAHNSAEPLEYRPADAERIESFKRILESKGVSAYLRTPRGRDIYAACGQLAAKSEPNPVRITR
;
A
#
# COMPACT_ATOMS: atom_id res chain seq x y z
N MET A 1 -9.58 29.21 -2.98
CA MET A 1 -8.47 28.45 -3.58
C MET A 1 -8.20 27.25 -2.70
N GLU A 2 -8.05 26.08 -3.31
CA GLU A 2 -7.58 24.89 -2.60
C GLU A 2 -6.14 25.12 -2.15
N LYS A 3 -5.85 24.89 -0.87
CA LYS A 3 -4.50 25.11 -0.30
C LYS A 3 -3.54 24.06 -0.86
N THR A 4 -2.32 24.46 -1.19
CA THR A 4 -1.31 23.51 -1.67
C THR A 4 -0.86 22.60 -0.51
N HIS A 5 -0.95 21.29 -0.68
CA HIS A 5 -0.51 20.34 0.34
C HIS A 5 1.02 20.12 0.25
N LEU A 6 1.78 20.70 1.20
CA LEU A 6 3.24 20.75 1.11
C LEU A 6 3.93 19.42 1.33
N ALA A 7 3.33 18.47 2.05
CA ALA A 7 3.90 17.14 2.27
C ALA A 7 3.95 16.29 0.97
N GLY A 8 3.27 16.73 -0.10
CA GLY A 8 3.29 16.09 -1.41
C GLY A 8 4.29 16.70 -2.39
N LEU A 9 5.12 17.66 -1.95
CA LEU A 9 6.10 18.35 -2.78
C LEU A 9 7.51 17.81 -2.54
N THR A 10 8.29 17.71 -3.62
CA THR A 10 9.74 17.51 -3.53
C THR A 10 10.43 18.76 -2.95
N ILE A 11 11.70 18.63 -2.55
CA ILE A 11 12.48 19.78 -2.03
C ILE A 11 12.55 20.92 -3.06
N ASP A 12 12.73 20.59 -4.35
CA ASP A 12 12.79 21.59 -5.43
C ASP A 12 11.45 22.30 -5.65
N GLU A 13 10.35 21.56 -5.55
CA GLU A 13 9.01 22.14 -5.65
C GLU A 13 8.65 22.98 -4.41
N LEU A 14 9.11 22.58 -3.23
CA LEU A 14 9.03 23.42 -2.04
C LEU A 14 9.86 24.71 -2.21
N ALA A 15 11.03 24.64 -2.84
CA ALA A 15 11.85 25.81 -3.15
C ALA A 15 11.09 26.77 -4.08
N ALA A 16 10.50 26.26 -5.16
CA ALA A 16 9.66 27.04 -6.05
C ALA A 16 8.43 27.63 -5.33
N PHE A 17 7.80 26.86 -4.44
CA PHE A 17 6.65 27.31 -3.66
C PHE A 17 7.02 28.47 -2.72
N VAL A 18 8.10 28.34 -1.93
CA VAL A 18 8.50 29.40 -0.99
C VAL A 18 8.94 30.68 -1.71
N GLU A 19 9.62 30.56 -2.86
CA GLU A 19 9.93 31.72 -3.70
C GLU A 19 8.69 32.41 -4.24
N GLY A 20 7.68 31.63 -4.67
CA GLY A 20 6.41 32.16 -5.16
C GLY A 20 5.65 32.97 -4.09
N ILE A 21 5.89 32.69 -2.81
CA ILE A 21 5.39 33.50 -1.70
C ILE A 21 6.44 34.48 -1.16
N GLY A 22 7.51 34.80 -1.90
CA GLY A 22 8.49 35.83 -1.54
C GLY A 22 9.44 35.47 -0.40
N GLU A 23 9.61 34.18 -0.12
CA GLU A 23 10.53 33.68 0.91
C GLU A 23 11.80 33.09 0.27
N PRO A 24 12.96 33.13 0.98
CA PRO A 24 14.20 32.57 0.45
C PRO A 24 14.13 31.06 0.22
N LYS A 25 14.74 30.56 -0.88
CA LYS A 25 14.81 29.13 -1.23
C LYS A 25 15.20 28.20 -0.09
N TYR A 26 16.11 28.63 0.80
CA TYR A 26 16.60 27.79 1.90
C TYR A 26 15.50 27.40 2.89
N ARG A 27 14.37 28.12 2.93
CA ARG A 27 13.19 27.78 3.75
C ARG A 27 12.58 26.43 3.34
N ALA A 28 12.69 26.04 2.08
CA ALA A 28 12.18 24.76 1.59
C ALA A 28 12.71 23.58 2.40
N LYS A 29 14.02 23.55 2.67
CA LYS A 29 14.65 22.48 3.45
C LYS A 29 14.17 22.44 4.91
N GLN A 30 13.92 23.60 5.51
CA GLN A 30 13.40 23.68 6.88
C GLN A 30 11.96 23.14 6.97
N ILE A 31 11.13 23.51 5.99
CA ILE A 31 9.75 23.03 5.87
C ILE A 31 9.73 21.51 5.61
N PHE A 32 10.55 21.03 4.67
CA PHE A 32 10.67 19.61 4.35
C PHE A 32 11.04 18.79 5.60
N LYS A 33 12.09 19.20 6.34
CA LYS A 33 12.45 18.57 7.62
C LYS A 33 11.35 18.65 8.67
N GLY A 34 10.62 19.78 8.72
CA GLY A 34 9.44 19.92 9.58
C GLY A 34 8.39 18.85 9.30
N LEU A 35 8.02 18.67 8.04
CA LEU A 35 6.94 17.77 7.61
C LEU A 35 7.35 16.29 7.64
N HIS A 36 8.61 15.97 7.29
CA HIS A 36 9.03 14.59 7.04
C HIS A 36 9.92 14.00 8.15
N GLU A 37 11.01 14.68 8.53
CA GLU A 37 11.93 14.22 9.58
C GLU A 37 11.29 14.35 10.96
N ARG A 38 10.82 15.56 11.30
CA ARG A 38 10.14 15.86 12.56
C ARG A 38 8.68 15.43 12.58
N ARG A 39 8.11 15.07 11.42
CA ARG A 39 6.73 14.59 11.25
C ARG A 39 5.67 15.55 11.81
N LEU A 40 5.90 16.86 11.68
CA LEU A 40 4.99 17.89 12.17
C LEU A 40 3.81 18.07 11.22
N GLN A 41 2.60 18.12 11.76
CA GLN A 41 1.35 18.23 10.99
C GLN A 41 0.73 19.64 11.04
N SER A 42 1.44 20.62 11.60
CA SER A 42 1.04 22.02 11.64
C SER A 42 2.25 22.92 11.48
N PHE A 43 2.10 24.01 10.71
CA PHE A 43 3.14 25.03 10.58
C PHE A 43 3.43 25.70 11.94
N ASP A 44 2.46 25.80 12.85
CA ASP A 44 2.66 26.39 14.17
C ASP A 44 3.68 25.62 15.03
N ALA A 45 3.80 24.32 14.81
CA ALA A 45 4.77 23.48 15.50
C ALA A 45 6.21 23.65 14.97
N MET A 46 6.40 24.31 13.82
CA MET A 46 7.71 24.55 13.21
C MET A 46 8.36 25.81 13.81
N THR A 47 8.75 25.75 15.08
CA THR A 47 9.24 26.90 15.86
C THR A 47 10.56 27.50 15.35
N ASP A 48 11.27 26.80 14.46
CA ASP A 48 12.44 27.26 13.72
C ASP A 48 12.11 28.19 12.54
N LEU A 49 10.83 28.32 12.19
CA LEU A 49 10.33 29.28 11.20
C LEU A 49 9.83 30.57 11.88
N PRO A 50 10.12 31.76 11.29
CA PRO A 50 9.56 33.01 11.77
C PRO A 50 8.03 32.96 11.86
N LYS A 51 7.45 33.63 12.86
CA LYS A 51 5.99 33.67 13.06
C LYS A 51 5.24 34.12 11.80
N ALA A 52 5.71 35.19 11.15
CA ALA A 52 5.12 35.71 9.91
C ALA A 52 5.10 34.66 8.78
N LEU A 53 6.14 33.82 8.68
CA LEU A 53 6.19 32.75 7.69
C LEU A 53 5.17 31.65 8.02
N ARG A 54 5.06 31.24 9.29
CA ARG A 54 4.07 30.24 9.71
C ARG A 54 2.64 30.68 9.42
N GLU A 55 2.32 31.94 9.68
CA GLU A 55 1.02 32.55 9.37
C GLU A 55 0.75 32.54 7.86
N LYS A 56 1.72 32.99 7.05
CA LYS A 56 1.64 32.99 5.58
C LYS A 56 1.45 31.59 4.98
N LEU A 57 2.18 30.59 5.49
CA LEU A 57 2.01 29.20 5.10
C LEU A 57 0.61 28.70 5.48
N GLY A 58 0.11 29.08 6.66
CA GLY A 58 -1.25 28.75 7.10
C GLY A 58 -2.35 29.31 6.20
N GLU A 59 -2.13 30.45 5.55
CA GLU A 59 -3.07 31.05 4.60
C GLU A 59 -3.02 30.39 3.21
N THR A 60 -1.83 30.04 2.74
CA THR A 60 -1.57 29.64 1.34
C THR A 60 -1.45 28.12 1.13
N ALA A 61 -1.19 27.37 2.19
CA ALA A 61 -0.83 25.96 2.12
C ALA A 61 -1.40 25.13 3.28
N ALA A 62 -1.29 23.81 3.14
CA ALA A 62 -1.64 22.83 4.17
C ALA A 62 -0.42 21.97 4.52
N ALA A 63 -0.16 21.80 5.81
CA ALA A 63 0.84 20.85 6.32
C ALA A 63 0.28 19.41 6.38
N ALA A 64 -1.03 19.30 6.56
CA ALA A 64 -1.78 18.08 6.73
C ALA A 64 -3.22 18.30 6.23
N THR A 65 -3.82 17.27 5.65
CA THR A 65 -5.16 17.29 5.03
C THR A 65 -6.05 16.12 5.48
N LEU A 66 -5.46 15.03 5.96
CA LEU A 66 -6.17 13.87 6.47
C LEU A 66 -6.59 14.09 7.92
N ARG A 67 -7.86 13.82 8.20
CA ARG A 67 -8.43 13.85 9.54
C ARG A 67 -8.68 12.43 10.00
N VAL A 68 -8.05 12.00 11.09
CA VAL A 68 -8.38 10.70 11.71
C VAL A 68 -9.75 10.78 12.34
N GLU A 69 -10.66 9.95 11.85
CA GLU A 69 -12.02 9.81 12.35
C GLU A 69 -12.09 8.74 13.44
N ALA A 70 -11.43 7.61 13.22
CA ALA A 70 -11.38 6.53 14.19
C ALA A 70 -10.06 5.75 14.11
N ARG A 71 -9.68 5.15 15.23
CA ARG A 71 -8.59 4.18 15.35
C ARG A 71 -9.10 2.94 16.05
N TYR A 72 -8.71 1.78 15.55
CA TYR A 72 -9.04 0.47 16.10
C TYR A 72 -7.74 -0.27 16.43
N VAL A 73 -7.70 -0.99 17.54
CA VAL A 73 -6.53 -1.76 17.98
C VAL A 73 -6.95 -3.20 18.15
N SER A 74 -6.31 -4.08 17.39
CA SER A 74 -6.48 -5.53 17.45
C SER A 74 -5.82 -6.10 18.69
N THR A 75 -6.32 -7.24 19.13
CA THR A 75 -5.66 -8.10 20.13
C THR A 75 -4.23 -8.51 19.73
N ASP A 76 -3.89 -8.54 18.44
CA ASP A 76 -2.55 -8.85 17.93
C ASP A 76 -1.62 -7.64 17.78
N GLY A 77 -2.04 -6.47 18.29
CA GLY A 77 -1.31 -5.19 18.20
C GLY A 77 -1.50 -4.43 16.88
N THR A 78 -2.13 -5.03 15.87
CA THR A 78 -2.46 -4.34 14.60
C THR A 78 -3.35 -3.14 14.88
N ARG A 79 -3.06 -1.99 14.26
CA ARG A 79 -3.88 -0.78 14.38
C ARG A 79 -4.46 -0.42 13.03
N ARG A 80 -5.76 -0.19 12.96
CA ARG A 80 -6.44 0.33 11.75
C ARG A 80 -6.86 1.76 12.00
N TYR A 81 -6.60 2.62 11.03
CA TYR A 81 -6.95 4.03 11.05
C TYR A 81 -7.98 4.28 9.96
N LEU A 82 -9.13 4.82 10.34
CA LEU A 82 -10.12 5.37 9.42
C LEU A 82 -9.92 6.89 9.40
N MET A 83 -9.59 7.42 8.24
CA MET A 83 -9.33 8.83 7.99
C MET A 83 -10.31 9.37 6.95
N LYS A 84 -10.50 10.70 6.97
CA LYS A 84 -11.18 11.45 5.93
C LYS A 84 -10.22 12.41 5.26
N THR A 85 -10.31 12.48 3.94
CA THR A 85 -9.65 13.50 3.14
C THR A 85 -10.30 14.87 3.35
N HIS A 86 -9.71 15.91 2.77
CA HIS A 86 -10.24 17.28 2.86
C HIS A 86 -11.64 17.42 2.24
N ASP A 87 -12.00 16.54 1.30
CA ASP A 87 -13.28 16.40 0.61
C ASP A 87 -14.16 15.27 1.21
N ASP A 88 -13.90 14.88 2.46
CA ASP A 88 -14.68 13.92 3.26
C ASP A 88 -14.76 12.49 2.70
N LEU A 89 -13.84 12.09 1.83
CA LEU A 89 -13.74 10.74 1.31
C LEU A 89 -12.93 9.83 2.26
N PRO A 90 -13.32 8.56 2.41
CA PRO A 90 -12.69 7.66 3.37
C PRO A 90 -11.33 7.15 2.87
N VAL A 91 -10.38 7.06 3.80
CA VAL A 91 -9.06 6.44 3.59
C VAL A 91 -8.76 5.55 4.80
N GLU A 92 -8.32 4.33 4.55
CA GLU A 92 -7.91 3.41 5.61
C GLU A 92 -6.41 3.10 5.51
N THR A 93 -5.77 3.00 6.66
CA THR A 93 -4.35 2.63 6.77
C THR A 93 -4.20 1.65 7.93
N VAL A 94 -3.30 0.68 7.81
CA VAL A 94 -3.10 -0.36 8.83
C VAL A 94 -1.64 -0.42 9.25
N PHE A 95 -1.38 -0.33 10.55
CA PHE A 95 -0.09 -0.63 11.16
C PHE A 95 -0.06 -2.07 11.64
N ILE A 96 0.97 -2.82 11.26
CA ILE A 96 1.12 -4.25 11.55
C ILE A 96 2.47 -4.45 12.25
N PRO A 97 2.48 -4.61 13.59
CA PRO A 97 3.72 -4.85 14.34
C PRO A 97 4.13 -6.32 14.28
N THR A 98 5.41 -6.61 14.18
CA THR A 98 5.99 -7.96 14.40
C THR A 98 7.23 -7.84 15.28
N GLU A 99 7.80 -8.96 15.73
CA GLU A 99 8.92 -8.97 16.69
C GLU A 99 10.14 -8.17 16.21
N ASP A 100 10.43 -8.20 14.90
CA ASP A 100 11.62 -7.62 14.29
C ASP A 100 11.31 -6.56 13.22
N ARG A 101 10.03 -6.31 12.93
CA ARG A 101 9.61 -5.47 11.80
C ARG A 101 8.26 -4.82 12.01
N ASP A 102 8.19 -3.53 11.73
CA ASP A 102 6.93 -2.80 11.66
C ASP A 102 6.55 -2.48 10.21
N THR A 103 5.28 -2.72 9.85
CA THR A 103 4.77 -2.51 8.49
C THR A 103 3.53 -1.64 8.47
N ILE A 104 3.50 -0.68 7.55
CA ILE A 104 2.34 0.16 7.28
C ILE A 104 1.75 -0.23 5.92
N CYS A 105 0.51 -0.70 5.95
CA CYS A 105 -0.30 -0.96 4.77
C CYS A 105 -1.09 0.31 4.43
N PHE A 106 -0.73 0.98 3.34
CA PHE A 106 -1.33 2.25 2.93
C PHE A 106 -2.26 2.07 1.74
N SER A 107 -3.25 2.95 1.66
CA SER A 107 -4.19 3.04 0.54
C SER A 107 -3.64 3.96 -0.54
N SER A 108 -3.86 3.59 -1.80
CA SER A 108 -3.46 4.38 -2.98
C SER A 108 -4.61 5.20 -3.55
N GLN A 109 -5.85 4.81 -3.27
CA GLN A 109 -7.07 5.46 -3.73
C GLN A 109 -8.10 5.45 -2.58
N SER A 110 -9.09 6.34 -2.67
CA SER A 110 -10.32 6.18 -1.90
C SER A 110 -11.29 5.31 -2.71
N GLY A 111 -11.54 4.10 -2.21
CA GLY A 111 -12.21 3.04 -2.96
C GLY A 111 -11.30 2.33 -3.96
N CYS A 112 -11.86 1.52 -4.87
CA CYS A 112 -11.11 0.78 -5.89
C CYS A 112 -11.98 0.46 -7.12
N PRO A 113 -11.50 0.68 -8.36
CA PRO A 113 -12.30 0.48 -9.58
C PRO A 113 -12.34 -0.98 -10.06
N LEU A 114 -11.53 -1.88 -9.49
CA LEU A 114 -11.21 -3.16 -10.12
C LEU A 114 -12.26 -4.26 -9.96
N LYS A 115 -13.24 -4.08 -9.08
CA LYS A 115 -14.36 -5.03 -8.88
C LYS A 115 -13.92 -6.47 -8.60
N CYS A 116 -12.79 -6.68 -7.91
CA CYS A 116 -12.38 -8.01 -7.46
C CYS A 116 -13.44 -8.59 -6.51
N ASP A 117 -13.95 -9.76 -6.82
CA ASP A 117 -15.19 -10.28 -6.22
C ASP A 117 -15.03 -10.68 -4.74
N PHE A 118 -13.80 -10.98 -4.33
CA PHE A 118 -13.43 -11.35 -2.96
C PHE A 118 -12.91 -10.16 -2.12
N CYS A 119 -13.11 -8.91 -2.56
CA CYS A 119 -12.58 -7.71 -1.90
C CYS A 119 -13.69 -6.73 -1.53
N LEU A 120 -13.78 -6.33 -0.26
CA LEU A 120 -14.79 -5.36 0.17
C LEU A 120 -14.53 -3.95 -0.40
N THR A 121 -13.28 -3.51 -0.50
CA THR A 121 -12.93 -2.21 -1.09
C THR A 121 -13.51 -2.06 -2.49
N ALA A 122 -13.51 -3.13 -3.26
CA ALA A 122 -14.00 -3.13 -4.63
C ALA A 122 -15.51 -2.86 -4.73
N ARG A 123 -16.27 -3.08 -3.65
CA ARG A 123 -17.72 -2.78 -3.59
C ARG A 123 -18.01 -1.29 -3.38
N LEU A 124 -17.06 -0.51 -2.87
CA LEU A 124 -17.21 0.96 -2.76
C LEU A 124 -17.19 1.64 -4.13
N GLY A 125 -16.64 0.97 -5.15
CA GLY A 125 -16.27 1.62 -6.41
C GLY A 125 -15.07 2.55 -6.21
N LEU A 126 -14.68 3.26 -7.27
CA LEU A 126 -13.65 4.29 -7.18
C LEU A 126 -14.29 5.64 -6.89
N LEU A 127 -13.81 6.32 -5.86
CA LEU A 127 -14.16 7.71 -5.56
C LEU A 127 -13.12 8.64 -6.21
N ARG A 128 -11.84 8.55 -5.80
CA ARG A 128 -10.72 9.22 -6.47
C ARG A 128 -9.35 8.64 -6.14
N ASN A 129 -8.36 9.05 -6.92
CA ASN A 129 -6.96 8.90 -6.59
C ASN A 129 -6.55 9.78 -5.39
N LEU A 130 -5.70 9.25 -4.52
CA LEU A 130 -5.06 10.05 -3.47
C LEU A 130 -3.88 10.82 -4.05
N THR A 131 -3.68 12.04 -3.59
CA THR A 131 -2.52 12.85 -3.94
C THR A 131 -1.25 12.31 -3.30
N ALA A 132 -0.08 12.65 -3.82
CA ALA A 132 1.19 12.27 -3.19
C ALA A 132 1.26 12.68 -1.71
N GLY A 133 0.76 13.87 -1.36
CA GLY A 133 0.72 14.36 0.02
C GLY A 133 -0.16 13.48 0.92
N GLU A 134 -1.32 13.03 0.44
CA GLU A 134 -2.20 12.12 1.20
C GLU A 134 -1.59 10.71 1.36
N LEU A 135 -0.77 10.25 0.40
CA LEU A 135 -0.02 9.00 0.55
C LEU A 135 1.04 9.11 1.66
N VAL A 136 1.81 10.20 1.66
CA VAL A 136 2.82 10.47 2.69
C VAL A 136 2.17 10.68 4.06
N GLU A 137 1.07 11.41 4.10
CA GLU A 137 0.39 11.77 5.34
C GLU A 137 -0.17 10.56 6.08
N GLN A 138 -0.66 9.53 5.36
CA GLN A 138 -1.03 8.24 5.98
C GLN A 138 0.11 7.67 6.82
N ILE A 139 1.34 7.74 6.30
CA ILE A 139 2.52 7.20 6.98
C ILE A 139 2.88 8.06 8.20
N VAL A 140 2.87 9.38 8.05
CA VAL A 140 3.15 10.33 9.14
C VAL A 140 2.17 10.15 10.30
N VAL A 141 0.86 10.07 10.01
CA VAL A 141 -0.19 9.86 11.02
C VAL A 141 0.09 8.59 11.83
N VAL A 142 0.37 7.48 11.15
CA VAL A 142 0.62 6.19 11.80
C VAL A 142 1.89 6.24 12.65
N LEU A 143 2.99 6.77 12.11
CA LEU A 143 4.25 6.84 12.85
C LEU A 143 4.14 7.74 14.09
N ASN A 144 3.40 8.85 13.98
CA ASN A 144 3.17 9.75 15.12
C ASN A 144 2.31 9.08 16.20
N ASP A 145 1.27 8.33 15.82
CA ASP A 145 0.44 7.59 16.77
C ASP A 145 1.18 6.44 17.47
N VAL A 146 2.10 5.77 16.76
CA VAL A 146 2.83 4.61 17.29
C VAL A 146 4.03 5.03 18.13
N TYR A 147 4.83 5.98 17.66
CA TYR A 147 6.11 6.33 18.29
C TYR A 147 6.18 7.77 18.83
N GLY A 148 5.28 8.67 18.42
CA GLY A 148 5.35 10.11 18.69
C GLY A 148 6.08 10.89 17.59
N ALA A 149 5.77 12.18 17.43
CA ALA A 149 6.39 13.02 16.39
C ALA A 149 7.92 13.16 16.57
N GLY A 150 8.66 13.05 15.45
CA GLY A 150 10.13 13.14 15.42
C GLY A 150 10.89 12.03 16.16
N ARG A 151 10.19 11.00 16.64
CA ARG A 151 10.80 9.85 17.34
C ARG A 151 11.30 8.80 16.37
N GLU A 152 12.42 8.19 16.71
CA GLU A 152 12.99 7.09 15.92
C GLU A 152 12.03 5.90 15.83
N THR A 153 12.11 5.19 14.70
CA THR A 153 11.41 3.93 14.48
C THR A 153 12.37 2.78 14.77
N PRO A 154 12.19 2.01 15.85
CA PRO A 154 13.21 1.07 16.34
C PRO A 154 13.70 0.04 15.31
N HIS A 155 12.80 -0.41 14.43
CA HIS A 155 13.09 -1.44 13.41
C HIS A 155 13.14 -0.86 11.97
N GLY A 156 13.09 0.46 11.83
CA GLY A 156 12.76 1.15 10.59
C GLY A 156 11.30 0.89 10.16
N THR A 157 10.87 1.55 9.08
CA THR A 157 9.49 1.42 8.57
C THR A 157 9.44 0.61 7.28
N ASN A 158 8.55 -0.38 7.21
CA ASN A 158 8.25 -1.08 5.96
C ASN A 158 6.89 -0.64 5.45
N LEU A 159 6.75 -0.51 4.14
CA LEU A 159 5.50 -0.09 3.52
C LEU A 159 4.99 -1.17 2.58
N VAL A 160 3.68 -1.38 2.58
CA VAL A 160 3.00 -2.19 1.58
C VAL A 160 1.85 -1.42 0.95
N GLY A 161 1.87 -1.27 -0.36
CA GLY A 161 0.76 -0.70 -1.15
C GLY A 161 -0.32 -1.76 -1.36
N MET A 162 -0.97 -2.19 -0.28
CA MET A 162 -1.97 -3.26 -0.24
C MET A 162 -3.25 -2.82 0.50
N GLY A 163 -3.41 -1.52 0.74
CA GLY A 163 -4.64 -0.94 1.29
C GLY A 163 -5.74 -0.82 0.22
N ALA A 164 -6.59 0.20 0.34
CA ALA A 164 -7.60 0.49 -0.66
C ALA A 164 -6.98 1.02 -1.97
N GLY A 165 -7.54 0.57 -3.10
CA GLY A 165 -7.17 1.02 -4.44
C GLY A 165 -6.21 0.09 -5.19
N GLU A 166 -5.98 0.42 -6.46
CA GLU A 166 -4.97 -0.17 -7.33
C GLU A 166 -3.82 0.83 -7.50
N PRO A 167 -2.64 0.58 -6.88
CA PRO A 167 -1.53 1.52 -6.91
C PRO A 167 -1.08 1.92 -8.32
N PHE A 168 -1.15 0.99 -9.30
CA PHE A 168 -0.73 1.31 -10.66
C PHE A 168 -1.73 2.17 -11.45
N LEU A 169 -2.98 2.30 -10.98
CA LEU A 169 -3.92 3.30 -11.51
C LEU A 169 -3.74 4.69 -10.88
N ASN A 170 -2.90 4.79 -9.85
CA ASN A 170 -2.47 6.06 -9.26
C ASN A 170 -0.93 6.21 -9.32
N PHE A 171 -0.33 5.78 -10.44
CA PHE A 171 1.11 5.58 -10.57
C PHE A 171 1.93 6.85 -10.32
N GLU A 172 1.55 7.99 -10.90
CA GLU A 172 2.32 9.23 -10.77
C GLU A 172 2.39 9.73 -9.33
N ASN A 173 1.24 9.78 -8.63
CA ASN A 173 1.22 10.16 -7.21
C ASN A 173 1.97 9.16 -6.34
N LEU A 174 1.87 7.86 -6.67
CA LEU A 174 2.60 6.81 -5.96
C LEU A 174 4.11 7.00 -6.08
N ILE A 175 4.66 7.08 -7.30
CA ILE A 175 6.10 7.21 -7.50
C ILE A 175 6.62 8.50 -6.88
N ARG A 176 5.88 9.60 -7.02
CA ARG A 176 6.19 10.88 -6.37
C ARG A 176 6.25 10.75 -4.85
N ALA A 177 5.24 10.16 -4.22
CA ALA A 177 5.22 9.96 -2.77
C ALA A 177 6.36 9.06 -2.28
N LEU A 178 6.66 7.99 -3.01
CA LEU A 178 7.79 7.11 -2.70
C LEU A 178 9.13 7.83 -2.80
N GLY A 179 9.30 8.71 -3.79
CA GLY A 179 10.47 9.58 -3.91
C GLY A 179 10.63 10.47 -2.68
N ILE A 180 9.57 11.19 -2.31
CA ILE A 180 9.54 12.07 -1.12
C ILE A 180 9.87 11.29 0.16
N MET A 181 9.28 10.12 0.35
CA MET A 181 9.51 9.30 1.54
C MET A 181 10.93 8.72 1.61
N ALA A 182 11.60 8.55 0.46
CA ALA A 182 12.94 7.99 0.39
C ALA A 182 14.05 9.02 0.64
N GLU A 183 13.74 10.31 0.71
CA GLU A 183 14.70 11.37 1.00
C GLU A 183 15.38 11.14 2.36
N GLU A 184 16.71 11.20 2.36
CA GLU A 184 17.56 10.90 3.53
C GLU A 184 17.32 11.88 4.68
N GLU A 185 17.08 13.15 4.34
CA GLU A 185 16.77 14.22 5.29
C GLU A 185 15.25 14.35 5.58
N GLY A 186 14.48 13.29 5.30
CA GLY A 186 13.03 13.21 5.52
C GLY A 186 12.64 11.97 6.32
N LEU A 187 11.68 11.20 5.79
CA LEU A 187 11.24 9.94 6.40
C LEU A 187 12.27 8.81 6.22
N HIS A 188 13.16 8.93 5.21
CA HIS A 188 14.21 7.97 4.89
C HIS A 188 13.72 6.51 4.75
N ILE A 189 12.56 6.32 4.15
CA ILE A 189 12.00 5.00 3.85
C ILE A 189 12.49 4.56 2.47
N VAL A 190 13.61 3.85 2.46
CA VAL A 190 14.26 3.40 1.21
C VAL A 190 13.41 2.36 0.45
N PRO A 191 13.50 2.32 -0.90
CA PRO A 191 12.67 1.44 -1.74
C PRO A 191 12.70 -0.05 -1.39
N ASN A 192 13.80 -0.56 -0.84
CA ASN A 192 13.92 -1.96 -0.42
C ASN A 192 13.03 -2.33 0.79
N ARG A 193 12.48 -1.35 1.50
CA ARG A 193 11.51 -1.55 2.58
C ARG A 193 10.06 -1.40 2.09
N VAL A 194 9.86 -1.20 0.79
CA VAL A 194 8.56 -0.95 0.18
C VAL A 194 8.19 -2.08 -0.76
N THR A 195 6.97 -2.61 -0.63
CA THR A 195 6.37 -3.54 -1.61
C THR A 195 5.09 -2.93 -2.18
N ILE A 196 5.01 -2.80 -3.50
CA ILE A 196 3.81 -2.36 -4.20
C ILE A 196 3.09 -3.57 -4.77
N SER A 197 1.79 -3.70 -4.48
CA SER A 197 0.95 -4.74 -5.08
C SER A 197 0.16 -4.17 -6.26
N THR A 198 -0.05 -4.97 -7.30
CA THR A 198 -0.94 -4.65 -8.42
C THR A 198 -1.81 -5.84 -8.77
N ALA A 199 -3.03 -5.61 -9.23
CA ALA A 199 -3.91 -6.61 -9.82
C ALA A 199 -3.54 -6.97 -11.28
N GLY A 200 -2.49 -6.37 -11.83
CA GLY A 200 -1.98 -6.68 -13.15
C GLY A 200 -2.23 -5.59 -14.18
N ILE A 201 -1.95 -4.33 -13.85
CA ILE A 201 -1.95 -3.23 -14.84
C ILE A 201 -0.71 -3.38 -15.72
N VAL A 202 -0.80 -4.20 -16.75
CA VAL A 202 0.34 -4.66 -17.58
C VAL A 202 1.26 -3.54 -18.06
N PRO A 203 0.77 -2.43 -18.66
CA PRO A 203 1.63 -1.33 -19.09
C PRO A 203 2.48 -0.74 -17.95
N LYS A 204 1.90 -0.64 -16.74
CA LYS A 204 2.58 -0.08 -15.58
C LYS A 204 3.55 -1.05 -14.92
N ILE A 205 3.42 -2.37 -15.12
CA ILE A 205 4.47 -3.33 -14.73
C ILE A 205 5.76 -3.06 -15.51
N TYR A 206 5.66 -2.81 -16.82
CA TYR A 206 6.83 -2.47 -17.65
C TYR A 206 7.47 -1.14 -17.25
N GLU A 207 6.65 -0.14 -16.92
CA GLU A 207 7.13 1.16 -16.45
C GLU A 207 7.80 1.05 -15.08
N PHE A 208 7.18 0.31 -14.15
CA PHE A 208 7.72 0.05 -12.81
C PHE A 208 9.07 -0.69 -12.85
N ALA A 209 9.26 -1.60 -13.81
CA ALA A 209 10.52 -2.31 -14.02
C ALA A 209 11.71 -1.39 -14.38
N LYS A 210 11.44 -0.21 -14.95
CA LYS A 210 12.45 0.74 -15.43
C LYS A 210 12.88 1.77 -14.37
N LEU A 211 12.23 1.79 -13.22
CA LEU A 211 12.58 2.71 -12.15
C LEU A 211 13.99 2.41 -11.63
N GLU A 212 14.82 3.44 -11.51
CA GLU A 212 16.16 3.29 -10.94
C GLU A 212 16.08 2.88 -9.45
N LYS A 213 15.29 3.62 -8.68
CA LYS A 213 15.00 3.37 -7.25
C LYS A 213 13.73 2.52 -7.09
N ARG A 214 13.71 1.33 -7.70
CA ARG A 214 12.53 0.46 -7.74
C ARG A 214 12.20 -0.25 -6.41
N PRO A 215 10.97 -0.13 -5.88
CA PRO A 215 10.45 -0.98 -4.78
C PRO A 215 10.26 -2.45 -5.15
N HIS A 216 9.99 -3.31 -4.16
CA HIS A 216 9.58 -4.69 -4.43
C HIS A 216 8.18 -4.74 -5.08
N LEU A 217 7.96 -5.76 -5.91
CA LEU A 217 6.67 -6.00 -6.57
C LEU A 217 5.96 -7.23 -6.00
N ALA A 218 4.67 -7.06 -5.76
CA ALA A 218 3.71 -8.14 -5.62
C ALA A 218 2.65 -8.04 -6.74
N ILE A 219 2.19 -9.18 -7.26
CA ILE A 219 1.12 -9.24 -8.26
C ILE A 219 -0.01 -10.11 -7.71
N SER A 220 -1.22 -9.56 -7.61
CA SER A 220 -2.41 -10.28 -7.21
C SER A 220 -2.88 -11.18 -8.36
N LEU A 221 -2.79 -12.49 -8.17
CA LEU A 221 -3.08 -13.48 -9.20
C LEU A 221 -4.42 -14.18 -8.96
N SER A 222 -4.59 -14.80 -7.78
CA SER A 222 -5.80 -15.48 -7.27
C SER A 222 -6.50 -16.51 -8.17
N ALA A 223 -6.00 -16.84 -9.35
CA ALA A 223 -6.50 -17.92 -10.19
C ALA A 223 -5.42 -18.40 -11.18
N PRO A 224 -5.40 -19.70 -11.55
CA PRO A 224 -4.38 -20.26 -12.43
C PRO A 224 -4.82 -20.39 -13.90
N ASP A 225 -6.05 -19.97 -14.23
CA ASP A 225 -6.59 -19.93 -15.60
C ASP A 225 -7.51 -18.72 -15.79
N ASP A 226 -7.64 -18.27 -17.05
CA ASP A 226 -8.36 -17.04 -17.39
C ASP A 226 -9.85 -17.11 -17.06
N ALA A 227 -10.49 -18.25 -17.29
CA ALA A 227 -11.93 -18.41 -17.04
C ALA A 227 -12.28 -18.17 -15.57
N LEU A 228 -11.45 -18.67 -14.64
CA LEU A 228 -11.62 -18.40 -13.22
C LEU A 228 -11.19 -16.97 -12.86
N ARG A 229 -10.08 -16.49 -13.44
CA ARG A 229 -9.57 -15.15 -13.14
C ARG A 229 -10.51 -14.04 -13.61
N ASP A 230 -11.18 -14.21 -14.74
CA ASP A 230 -12.20 -13.28 -15.25
C ASP A 230 -13.37 -13.10 -14.28
N LYS A 231 -13.74 -14.17 -13.57
CA LYS A 231 -14.81 -14.13 -12.56
C LYS A 231 -14.33 -13.42 -11.30
N LEU A 232 -13.17 -13.81 -10.78
CA LEU A 232 -12.67 -13.32 -9.49
C LEU A 232 -12.04 -11.92 -9.58
N MET A 233 -11.38 -11.61 -10.69
CA MET A 233 -10.61 -10.39 -10.94
C MET A 233 -10.89 -9.87 -12.36
N PRO A 234 -12.00 -9.13 -12.58
CA PRO A 234 -12.45 -8.69 -13.91
C PRO A 234 -11.42 -7.99 -14.79
N ILE A 235 -10.38 -7.40 -14.20
CA ILE A 235 -9.25 -6.80 -14.92
C ILE A 235 -8.56 -7.78 -15.88
N ASN A 236 -8.67 -9.10 -15.63
CA ASN A 236 -8.14 -10.14 -16.50
C ASN A 236 -8.70 -10.11 -17.92
N ARG A 237 -9.94 -9.64 -18.10
CA ARG A 237 -10.53 -9.49 -19.45
C ARG A 237 -9.84 -8.43 -20.29
N ARG A 238 -9.14 -7.49 -19.64
CA ARG A 238 -8.35 -6.45 -20.30
C ARG A 238 -6.92 -6.91 -20.57
N TRP A 239 -6.32 -7.62 -19.62
CA TRP A 239 -4.99 -8.22 -19.73
C TRP A 239 -5.03 -9.62 -19.15
N ASN A 240 -5.04 -10.60 -20.04
CA ASN A 240 -5.16 -12.00 -19.67
C ASN A 240 -3.88 -12.52 -18.99
N LEU A 241 -3.89 -13.79 -18.57
CA LEU A 241 -2.74 -14.39 -17.91
C LEU A 241 -1.48 -14.41 -18.78
N ASP A 242 -1.58 -14.65 -20.09
CA ASP A 242 -0.40 -14.67 -20.96
C ASP A 242 0.26 -13.28 -21.07
N GLU A 243 -0.53 -12.22 -21.22
CA GLU A 243 -0.02 -10.84 -21.20
C GLU A 243 0.57 -10.45 -19.84
N LEU A 244 -0.11 -10.83 -18.75
CA LEU A 244 0.36 -10.57 -17.39
C LEU A 244 1.70 -11.26 -17.10
N PHE A 245 1.84 -12.52 -17.51
CA PHE A 245 3.05 -13.29 -17.25
C PHE A 245 4.20 -12.85 -18.17
N ALA A 246 3.92 -12.40 -19.39
CA ALA A 246 4.93 -11.74 -20.23
C ALA A 246 5.47 -10.48 -19.55
N ALA A 247 4.59 -9.65 -18.98
CA ALA A 247 5.00 -8.45 -18.24
C ALA A 247 5.77 -8.79 -16.95
N ALA A 248 5.33 -9.82 -16.22
CA ALA A 248 6.04 -10.33 -15.06
C ALA A 248 7.42 -10.88 -15.42
N LYS A 249 7.56 -11.49 -16.60
CA LYS A 249 8.85 -11.99 -17.10
C LYS A 249 9.81 -10.85 -17.46
N GLU A 250 9.33 -9.77 -18.06
CA GLU A 250 10.15 -8.57 -18.23
C GLU A 250 10.50 -7.92 -16.90
N PHE A 251 9.57 -7.86 -15.94
CA PHE A 251 9.86 -7.38 -14.60
C PHE A 251 10.96 -8.19 -13.91
N GLU A 252 10.96 -9.51 -14.08
CA GLU A 252 11.97 -10.42 -13.51
C GLU A 252 13.40 -10.04 -13.92
N LYS A 253 13.59 -9.52 -15.14
CA LYS A 253 14.89 -9.07 -15.64
C LYS A 253 15.41 -7.83 -14.89
N SER A 254 14.52 -7.04 -14.28
CA SER A 254 14.87 -5.85 -13.48
C SER A 254 15.25 -6.15 -12.02
N LEU A 255 15.19 -7.43 -11.61
CA LEU A 255 15.44 -7.82 -10.23
C LEU A 255 16.92 -7.77 -9.87
N ARG A 256 17.25 -7.10 -8.76
CA ARG A 256 18.60 -7.03 -8.18
C ARG A 256 19.07 -8.41 -7.74
N ARG A 257 20.37 -8.71 -7.68
CA ARG A 257 20.89 -10.05 -7.31
C ARG A 257 20.22 -10.59 -6.04
N GLY A 258 19.69 -11.82 -6.10
CA GLY A 258 19.03 -12.49 -4.97
C GLY A 258 17.58 -12.06 -4.71
N GLU A 259 17.10 -10.97 -5.32
CA GLU A 259 15.73 -10.51 -5.20
C GLU A 259 14.74 -11.49 -5.86
N ARG A 260 13.55 -11.62 -5.29
CA ARG A 260 12.40 -12.30 -5.89
C ARG A 260 11.18 -11.41 -5.78
N PHE A 261 10.35 -11.37 -6.81
CA PHE A 261 9.03 -10.76 -6.72
C PHE A 261 7.99 -11.79 -6.27
N THR A 262 6.79 -11.32 -5.95
CA THR A 262 5.77 -12.15 -5.30
C THR A 262 4.52 -12.21 -6.16
N PHE A 263 3.90 -13.39 -6.27
CA PHE A 263 2.47 -13.48 -6.58
C PHE A 263 1.70 -13.68 -5.29
N GLU A 264 0.67 -12.87 -5.07
CA GLU A 264 -0.30 -13.06 -4.00
C GLU A 264 -1.45 -13.92 -4.56
N TYR A 265 -1.78 -15.00 -3.85
CA TYR A 265 -2.83 -15.94 -4.23
C TYR A 265 -3.78 -16.13 -3.06
N VAL A 266 -4.95 -15.50 -3.13
CA VAL A 266 -6.00 -15.68 -2.11
C VAL A 266 -6.65 -17.04 -2.31
N LEU A 267 -6.68 -17.87 -1.27
CA LEU A 267 -7.32 -19.19 -1.26
C LEU A 267 -8.76 -19.05 -0.76
N LEU A 268 -9.69 -19.21 -1.71
CA LEU A 268 -11.14 -19.21 -1.55
C LEU A 268 -11.61 -20.67 -1.48
N GLY A 269 -12.16 -21.06 -0.33
CA GLY A 269 -12.49 -22.44 0.01
C GLY A 269 -13.45 -23.09 -0.98
N GLY A 270 -13.00 -24.12 -1.70
CA GLY A 270 -13.77 -24.85 -2.71
C GLY A 270 -13.88 -24.15 -4.07
N VAL A 271 -13.21 -23.00 -4.27
CA VAL A 271 -13.31 -22.20 -5.51
C VAL A 271 -12.01 -22.27 -6.31
N ASN A 272 -10.87 -21.93 -5.69
CA ASN A 272 -9.58 -21.81 -6.37
C ASN A 272 -8.45 -22.54 -5.61
N ASP A 273 -8.78 -23.43 -4.69
CA ASP A 273 -7.89 -24.03 -3.70
C ASP A 273 -7.65 -25.54 -3.91
N SER A 274 -8.20 -26.15 -4.97
CA SER A 274 -7.98 -27.57 -5.28
C SER A 274 -6.51 -27.88 -5.63
N ASP A 275 -6.10 -29.13 -5.44
CA ASP A 275 -4.80 -29.65 -5.89
C ASP A 275 -4.58 -29.48 -7.40
N GLY A 276 -5.66 -29.53 -8.19
CA GLY A 276 -5.61 -29.26 -9.64
C GLY A 276 -5.23 -27.82 -9.94
N HIS A 277 -5.73 -26.86 -9.16
CA HIS A 277 -5.36 -25.44 -9.26
C HIS A 277 -3.88 -25.22 -8.90
N ALA A 278 -3.36 -25.88 -7.86
CA ALA A 278 -1.94 -25.80 -7.51
C ALA A 278 -1.04 -26.30 -8.66
N ARG A 279 -1.40 -27.43 -9.28
CA ARG A 279 -0.66 -27.97 -10.44
C ARG A 279 -0.72 -27.03 -11.66
N LYS A 280 -1.90 -26.47 -11.95
CA LYS A 280 -2.06 -25.47 -13.02
C LYS A 280 -1.20 -24.23 -12.77
N LEU A 281 -1.19 -23.71 -11.55
CA LEU A 281 -0.38 -22.55 -11.17
C LEU A 281 1.12 -22.81 -11.37
N ALA A 282 1.62 -23.95 -10.89
CA ALA A 282 3.02 -24.34 -11.10
C ALA A 282 3.36 -24.46 -12.60
N ASN A 283 2.47 -25.07 -13.39
CA ASN A 283 2.65 -25.19 -14.83
C ASN A 283 2.65 -23.83 -15.54
N LEU A 284 1.83 -22.87 -15.09
CA LEU A 284 1.77 -21.52 -15.65
C LEU A 284 3.10 -20.77 -15.44
N LEU A 285 3.66 -20.83 -14.23
CA LEU A 285 4.97 -20.23 -13.91
C LEU A 285 6.08 -20.87 -14.76
N ASN A 286 6.08 -22.20 -14.88
CA ASN A 286 7.07 -22.95 -15.65
C ASN A 286 6.97 -22.64 -17.15
N ARG A 287 5.77 -22.58 -17.72
CA ARG A 287 5.53 -22.27 -19.14
C ARG A 287 6.09 -20.91 -19.52
N HIS A 288 5.92 -19.92 -18.64
CA HIS A 288 6.44 -18.56 -18.83
C HIS A 288 7.88 -18.38 -18.35
N GLY A 289 8.53 -19.47 -17.90
CA GLY A 289 9.93 -19.49 -17.50
C GLY A 289 10.27 -18.57 -16.32
N LEU A 290 9.33 -18.33 -15.41
CA LEU A 290 9.57 -17.52 -14.20
C LEU A 290 10.31 -18.33 -13.15
N GLN A 291 11.46 -17.82 -12.70
CA GLN A 291 12.41 -18.51 -11.82
C GLN A 291 12.66 -17.78 -10.50
N ARG A 292 12.50 -16.45 -10.49
CA ARG A 292 12.80 -15.57 -9.35
C ARG A 292 11.53 -15.03 -8.74
N VAL A 293 10.61 -15.95 -8.47
CA VAL A 293 9.29 -15.67 -7.95
C VAL A 293 9.00 -16.51 -6.71
N LYS A 294 8.17 -15.97 -5.83
CA LYS A 294 7.58 -16.71 -4.71
C LYS A 294 6.07 -16.52 -4.71
N ILE A 295 5.35 -17.48 -4.17
CA ILE A 295 3.89 -17.43 -4.01
C ILE A 295 3.59 -17.17 -2.53
N ASN A 296 2.86 -16.09 -2.26
CA ASN A 296 2.23 -15.87 -0.95
C ASN A 296 0.79 -16.37 -1.02
N LEU A 297 0.51 -17.46 -0.30
CA LEU A 297 -0.83 -17.99 -0.10
C LEU A 297 -1.51 -17.20 1.01
N ILE A 298 -2.67 -16.62 0.72
CA ILE A 298 -3.47 -15.87 1.69
C ILE A 298 -4.77 -16.63 1.91
N ALA A 299 -4.99 -17.16 3.11
CA ALA A 299 -6.32 -17.68 3.45
C ALA A 299 -7.32 -16.52 3.42
N HIS A 300 -8.45 -16.67 2.72
CA HIS A 300 -9.44 -15.61 2.59
C HIS A 300 -9.90 -15.10 3.96
N ASN A 301 -9.96 -13.78 4.12
CA ASN A 301 -10.51 -13.14 5.32
C ASN A 301 -12.00 -12.88 5.08
N SER A 302 -12.86 -13.73 5.64
CA SER A 302 -14.30 -13.58 5.53
C SER A 302 -14.76 -12.23 6.05
N ALA A 303 -15.69 -11.61 5.32
CA ALA A 303 -16.33 -10.37 5.72
C ALA A 303 -17.66 -10.23 4.98
N GLU A 304 -18.73 -9.86 5.67
CA GLU A 304 -20.03 -9.66 5.02
C GLU A 304 -20.01 -8.41 4.10
N PRO A 305 -20.58 -8.50 2.88
CA PRO A 305 -21.44 -9.57 2.35
C PRO A 305 -20.72 -10.43 1.29
N LEU A 306 -19.43 -10.71 1.47
CA LEU A 306 -18.70 -11.63 0.60
C LEU A 306 -19.15 -13.07 0.89
N GLU A 307 -19.47 -13.83 -0.15
CA GLU A 307 -19.95 -15.22 -0.04
C GLU A 307 -18.81 -16.25 0.05
N TYR A 308 -17.56 -15.78 0.09
CA TYR A 308 -16.39 -16.63 0.11
C TYR A 308 -16.01 -17.03 1.54
N ARG A 309 -15.58 -18.29 1.68
CA ARG A 309 -15.03 -18.84 2.93
C ARG A 309 -13.51 -19.04 2.83
N PRO A 310 -12.78 -19.02 3.96
CA PRO A 310 -11.39 -19.45 3.99
C PRO A 310 -11.26 -20.91 3.54
N ALA A 311 -10.14 -21.23 2.86
CA ALA A 311 -9.74 -22.61 2.65
C ALA A 311 -9.33 -23.27 3.97
N ASP A 312 -9.61 -24.56 4.11
CA ASP A 312 -9.28 -25.33 5.30
C ASP A 312 -7.75 -25.56 5.40
N ALA A 313 -7.23 -25.70 6.62
CA ALA A 313 -5.77 -25.79 6.85
C ALA A 313 -5.10 -26.93 6.07
N GLU A 314 -5.74 -28.11 6.01
CA GLU A 314 -5.25 -29.25 5.24
C GLU A 314 -5.18 -28.95 3.74
N ARG A 315 -6.14 -28.18 3.22
CA ARG A 315 -6.19 -27.79 1.80
C ARG A 315 -5.07 -26.82 1.47
N ILE A 316 -4.84 -25.83 2.33
CA ILE A 316 -3.74 -24.86 2.21
C ILE A 316 -2.40 -25.60 2.19
N GLU A 317 -2.20 -26.52 3.13
CA GLU A 317 -0.96 -27.30 3.24
C GLU A 317 -0.75 -28.22 2.03
N SER A 318 -1.81 -28.89 1.54
CA SER A 318 -1.75 -29.66 0.29
C SER A 318 -1.35 -28.78 -0.91
N PHE A 319 -2.00 -27.62 -1.06
CA PHE A 319 -1.71 -26.67 -2.14
C PHE A 319 -0.26 -26.21 -2.11
N LYS A 320 0.23 -25.83 -0.92
CA LYS A 320 1.62 -25.43 -0.68
C LYS A 320 2.59 -26.55 -1.05
N ARG A 321 2.37 -27.77 -0.55
CA ARG A 321 3.23 -28.93 -0.82
C ARG A 321 3.32 -29.26 -2.31
N ILE A 322 2.21 -29.14 -3.05
CA ILE A 322 2.20 -29.36 -4.50
C ILE A 322 3.07 -28.32 -5.20
N LEU A 323 2.94 -27.03 -4.86
CA LEU A 323 3.80 -25.99 -5.43
C LEU A 323 5.29 -26.26 -5.15
N GLU A 324 5.64 -26.57 -3.90
CA GLU A 324 7.02 -26.85 -3.50
C GLU A 324 7.58 -28.10 -4.18
N SER A 325 6.78 -29.16 -4.34
CA SER A 325 7.18 -30.36 -5.10
C SER A 325 7.47 -30.10 -6.58
N LYS A 326 7.01 -28.95 -7.10
CA LYS A 326 7.26 -28.46 -8.46
C LYS A 326 8.34 -27.38 -8.50
N GLY A 327 9.07 -27.16 -7.41
CA GLY A 327 10.15 -26.18 -7.31
C GLY A 327 9.69 -24.73 -7.10
N VAL A 328 8.39 -24.50 -6.84
CA VAL A 328 7.85 -23.17 -6.60
C VAL A 328 7.85 -22.87 -5.11
N SER A 329 8.59 -21.83 -4.69
CA SER A 329 8.61 -21.40 -3.29
C SER A 329 7.26 -20.80 -2.90
N ALA A 330 6.58 -21.39 -1.91
CA ALA A 330 5.27 -20.98 -1.44
C ALA A 330 5.26 -20.74 0.08
N TYR A 331 4.63 -19.65 0.51
CA TYR A 331 4.56 -19.23 1.91
C TYR A 331 3.11 -18.96 2.30
N LEU A 332 2.69 -19.42 3.47
CA LEU A 332 1.39 -19.04 4.03
C LEU A 332 1.54 -17.70 4.77
N ARG A 333 0.72 -16.73 4.39
CA ARG A 333 0.67 -15.43 5.07
C ARG A 333 -0.20 -15.53 6.32
N THR A 334 0.39 -15.28 7.48
CA THR A 334 -0.35 -15.17 8.75
C THR A 334 -1.29 -13.96 8.70
N PRO A 335 -2.61 -14.15 8.88
CA PRO A 335 -3.55 -13.03 8.89
C PRO A 335 -3.36 -12.15 10.13
N ARG A 336 -3.60 -10.84 9.98
CA ARG A 336 -3.39 -9.82 11.02
C ARG A 336 -4.58 -8.87 11.12
N GLY A 337 -4.98 -8.49 12.33
CA GLY A 337 -6.06 -7.53 12.60
C GLY A 337 -7.44 -7.94 12.07
N ARG A 338 -7.76 -9.25 12.06
CA ARG A 338 -9.05 -9.76 11.57
C ARG A 338 -10.25 -9.31 12.43
N ASP A 339 -10.04 -9.21 13.74
CA ASP A 339 -11.02 -8.76 14.74
C ASP A 339 -11.46 -7.30 14.56
N ILE A 340 -10.68 -6.51 13.83
CA ILE A 340 -10.93 -5.08 13.59
C ILE A 340 -11.10 -4.76 12.09
N TYR A 341 -11.40 -5.75 11.25
CA TYR A 341 -11.53 -5.59 9.78
C TYR A 341 -10.31 -4.96 9.08
N ALA A 342 -9.11 -5.22 9.60
CA ALA A 342 -7.86 -4.68 9.07
C ALA A 342 -7.10 -5.67 8.18
N ALA A 343 -7.58 -6.91 8.05
CA ALA A 343 -6.91 -7.91 7.24
C ALA A 343 -7.08 -7.61 5.74
N CYS A 344 -6.18 -8.16 4.91
CA CYS A 344 -6.21 -7.93 3.47
C CYS A 344 -7.58 -8.26 2.87
N GLY A 345 -8.14 -7.30 2.12
CA GLY A 345 -9.45 -7.41 1.48
C GLY A 345 -10.65 -6.92 2.30
N GLN A 346 -10.46 -6.57 3.59
CA GLN A 346 -11.56 -6.15 4.49
C GLN A 346 -11.77 -4.63 4.58
N LEU A 347 -10.84 -3.81 4.09
CA LEU A 347 -10.93 -2.35 4.13
C LEU A 347 -12.11 -1.84 3.30
N ALA A 348 -13.11 -1.26 3.94
CA ALA A 348 -14.41 -0.94 3.36
C ALA A 348 -15.02 0.34 3.94
N ALA A 349 -14.22 1.19 4.59
CA ALA A 349 -14.65 2.40 5.28
C ALA A 349 -15.76 2.16 6.34
N LYS A 350 -15.84 0.94 6.89
CA LYS A 350 -16.80 0.60 7.94
C LYS A 350 -16.31 1.12 9.29
N SER A 351 -17.15 1.89 9.96
CA SER A 351 -16.99 2.21 11.38
C SER A 351 -17.40 1.00 12.22
N GLU A 352 -16.48 0.51 13.05
CA GLU A 352 -16.74 -0.58 14.00
C GLU A 352 -17.06 -0.04 15.41
N PRO A 353 -17.74 -0.83 16.26
CA PRO A 353 -17.88 -0.50 17.68
C PRO A 353 -16.51 -0.40 18.38
N ASN A 354 -16.44 0.41 19.44
CA ASN A 354 -15.25 0.65 20.28
C ASN A 354 -14.04 1.33 19.59
N PRO A 355 -14.20 2.49 18.93
CA PRO A 355 -13.07 3.27 18.44
C PRO A 355 -12.25 3.82 19.62
N VAL A 356 -10.92 3.78 19.50
CA VAL A 356 -10.00 4.38 20.48
C VAL A 356 -9.67 5.81 20.04
N ARG A 357 -9.82 6.79 20.93
CA ARG A 357 -9.43 8.17 20.65
C ARG A 357 -7.92 8.28 20.45
N ILE A 358 -7.51 9.08 19.46
CA ILE A 358 -6.14 9.55 19.32
C ILE A 358 -6.02 10.84 20.14
N THR A 359 -5.07 10.89 21.07
CA THR A 359 -4.66 12.14 21.72
C THR A 359 -3.82 12.93 20.73
N ARG A 360 -4.30 14.12 20.36
CA ARG A 360 -3.59 15.05 19.47
C ARG A 360 -2.33 15.60 20.10
#